data_AF-D6LEP1-F1
#
_entry.id   AF-D6LEP1-F1
#
_cell.length_a   1.000
_cell.length_b   1.000
_cell.length_c   1.000
_cell.angle_alpha   90.00
_cell.angle_beta   90.00
_cell.angle_gamma   90.00
#
_symmetry.space_group_name_H-M   'P 1'
#
loop_
_entity.id
_entity.type
_entity.pdbx_description
1 polymer ?
#
loop_
_entity_poly.entity_id
_entity_poly.type
_entity_poly.pdbx_seq_one_letter_code
_entity_poly.pdbx_strand_id
1 'polypeptide(L)'
;MLSIRDAKFNDIEFMQYTGLKDKNNKEIYEGDIIKFLNGIFEVIWCNEKASFMLKNKEYKEFLNFIYENNNGMEIVGNIYQNLELYEEVR
;
A
#
# COMPACT_ATOMS: atom_id res chain seq x y z
N MET A 1 -6.40 28.94 8.55
CA MET A 1 -6.66 27.90 7.54
C MET A 1 -5.80 28.27 6.34
N LEU A 2 -4.65 27.60 6.16
CA LEU A 2 -3.73 27.91 5.06
C LEU A 2 -4.44 27.60 3.74
N SER A 3 -4.65 28.63 2.92
CA SER A 3 -5.17 28.51 1.56
C SER A 3 -4.09 27.84 0.71
N ILE A 4 -4.26 26.56 0.42
CA ILE A 4 -3.37 25.70 -0.40
C ILE A 4 -3.31 26.16 -1.88
N ARG A 5 -3.96 27.27 -2.24
CA ARG A 5 -4.26 27.64 -3.62
C ARG A 5 -3.03 27.99 -4.50
N ASP A 6 -1.88 28.29 -3.91
CA ASP A 6 -0.73 28.85 -4.66
C ASP A 6 0.56 28.00 -4.61
N ALA A 7 0.56 26.83 -3.98
CA ALA A 7 1.73 25.97 -3.95
C ALA A 7 1.81 25.08 -5.21
N LYS A 8 2.98 25.06 -5.86
CA LYS A 8 3.26 24.13 -6.98
C LYS A 8 3.56 22.75 -6.39
N PHE A 9 2.60 21.82 -6.50
CA PHE A 9 2.73 20.43 -6.02
C PHE A 9 3.24 19.46 -7.09
N ASN A 10 3.86 19.96 -8.16
CA ASN A 10 4.22 19.13 -9.31
C ASN A 10 5.24 18.02 -8.98
N ASP A 11 6.00 18.19 -7.89
CA ASP A 11 7.02 17.24 -7.44
C ASP A 11 6.57 16.44 -6.20
N ILE A 12 5.29 16.47 -5.85
CA ILE A 12 4.73 15.78 -4.67
C ILE A 12 3.79 14.68 -5.16
N GLU A 13 4.09 13.45 -4.74
CA GLU A 13 3.23 12.30 -4.98
C GLU A 13 2.34 12.06 -3.76
N PHE A 14 1.02 12.09 -3.97
CA PHE A 14 0.05 11.83 -2.91
C PHE A 14 -0.32 10.35 -2.91
N MET A 15 -0.32 9.75 -1.72
CA MET A 15 -0.79 8.38 -1.50
C MET A 15 -2.15 8.41 -0.78
N GLN A 16 -3.08 7.57 -1.22
CA GLN A 16 -4.40 7.50 -0.61
C GLN A 16 -4.40 6.60 0.64
N TYR A 17 -4.98 7.08 1.74
CA TYR A 17 -5.26 6.25 2.90
C TYR A 17 -6.33 5.21 2.58
N THR A 18 -6.10 3.95 2.95
CA THR A 18 -7.02 2.85 2.65
C THR A 18 -8.25 2.77 3.55
N GLY A 19 -8.24 3.46 4.70
CA GLY A 19 -9.25 3.27 5.74
C GLY A 19 -8.95 2.14 6.73
N LEU A 20 -7.86 1.39 6.53
CA LEU A 20 -7.47 0.24 7.36
C LEU A 20 -6.17 0.48 8.13
N LYS A 21 -5.92 -0.36 9.13
CA LYS A 21 -4.68 -0.36 9.92
C LYS A 21 -4.06 -1.75 9.92
N ASP A 22 -2.75 -1.83 10.07
CA ASP A 22 -2.01 -3.09 10.20
C ASP A 22 -2.09 -3.65 11.63
N LYS A 23 -1.45 -4.80 11.88
CA LYS A 23 -1.42 -5.45 13.20
C LYS A 23 -0.81 -4.59 14.32
N ASN A 24 0.01 -3.60 13.95
CA ASN A 24 0.68 -2.68 14.85
C ASN A 24 -0.10 -1.34 14.98
N ASN A 25 -1.34 -1.29 14.51
CA ASN A 25 -2.23 -0.13 14.52
C ASN A 25 -1.71 1.06 13.70
N LYS A 26 -0.83 0.81 12.72
CA LYS A 26 -0.36 1.79 11.74
C LYS A 26 -1.32 1.84 10.57
N GLU A 27 -1.66 3.04 10.12
CA GLU A 27 -2.51 3.26 8.95
C GLU A 27 -1.84 2.74 7.67
N ILE A 28 -2.62 2.04 6.84
CA ILE A 28 -2.16 1.49 5.57
C ILE A 28 -2.54 2.45 4.44
N TYR A 29 -1.57 2.78 3.59
CA TYR A 29 -1.70 3.66 2.43
C TYR A 29 -1.43 2.91 1.13
N GLU A 30 -1.86 3.49 0.01
CA GLU A 30 -1.40 3.08 -1.32
C GLU A 30 0.14 3.15 -1.40
N GLY A 31 0.76 2.14 -2.00
CA GLY A 31 2.21 2.01 -2.12
C GLY A 31 2.91 1.40 -0.90
N ASP A 32 2.18 1.10 0.20
CA ASP A 32 2.75 0.36 1.32
C ASP A 32 3.10 -1.08 0.91
N ILE A 33 4.20 -1.57 1.47
CA ILE A 33 4.68 -2.94 1.34
C ILE A 33 4.25 -3.72 2.59
N ILE A 34 3.43 -4.74 2.38
CA ILE A 34 2.81 -5.56 3.42
C ILE A 34 3.42 -6.95 3.42
N LYS A 35 3.82 -7.41 4.61
CA LYS A 35 4.11 -8.82 4.87
C LYS A 35 2.85 -9.53 5.35
N PHE A 36 2.44 -10.59 4.64
CA PHE A 36 1.23 -11.35 4.96
C PHE A 36 1.32 -12.79 4.43
N LEU A 37 0.84 -13.79 5.18
CA LEU A 37 0.82 -15.22 4.76
C LEU A 37 2.12 -15.71 4.08
N ASN A 38 3.27 -15.28 4.62
CA ASN A 38 4.63 -15.55 4.12
C ASN A 38 5.02 -14.89 2.78
N GLY A 39 4.17 -14.05 2.20
CA GLY A 39 4.48 -13.24 1.02
C GLY A 39 4.70 -11.76 1.36
N ILE A 40 5.23 -11.05 0.35
CA ILE A 40 5.37 -9.59 0.33
C ILE A 40 4.45 -9.04 -0.77
N PHE A 41 3.68 -8.01 -0.44
CA PHE A 41 2.67 -7.44 -1.31
C PHE A 41 2.75 -5.92 -1.33
N GLU A 42 2.50 -5.31 -2.48
CA GLU A 42 2.27 -3.88 -2.64
C GLU A 42 0.77 -3.60 -2.51
N VAL A 43 0.39 -2.57 -1.76
CA VAL A 43 -0.99 -2.06 -1.73
C VAL A 43 -1.21 -1.17 -2.94
N ILE A 44 -2.14 -1.54 -3.81
CA ILE A 44 -2.45 -0.78 -5.04
C ILE A 44 -3.93 -0.41 -5.10
N TRP A 45 -4.25 0.69 -5.78
CA TRP A 45 -5.61 0.95 -6.25
C TRP A 45 -5.90 0.21 -7.57
N CYS A 46 -6.93 -0.65 -7.57
CA CYS A 46 -7.38 -1.35 -8.78
C CYS A 46 -8.59 -0.63 -9.38
N ASN A 47 -8.38 0.08 -10.49
CA ASN A 47 -9.45 0.82 -11.18
C ASN A 47 -10.61 -0.08 -11.66
N GLU A 48 -10.32 -1.29 -12.13
CA GLU A 48 -11.35 -2.22 -12.62
C GLU A 48 -12.31 -2.69 -11.52
N LYS A 49 -11.81 -2.81 -10.30
CA LYS A 49 -12.59 -3.23 -9.13
C LYS A 49 -13.05 -2.06 -8.25
N ALA A 50 -12.55 -0.86 -8.53
CA ALA A 50 -12.72 0.33 -7.70
C ALA A 50 -12.42 0.06 -6.22
N SER A 51 -11.32 -0.66 -5.95
CA SER A 51 -10.93 -1.06 -4.59
C SER A 51 -9.41 -1.14 -4.44
N PHE A 52 -8.94 -1.04 -3.21
CA PHE A 52 -7.57 -1.41 -2.87
C PHE A 52 -7.38 -2.93 -2.99
N MET A 53 -6.18 -3.34 -3.39
CA MET A 53 -5.79 -4.74 -3.55
C MET A 53 -4.35 -4.94 -3.12
N LEU A 54 -4.00 -6.19 -2.79
CA LEU A 54 -2.62 -6.61 -2.56
C LEU A 54 -2.06 -7.26 -3.82
N LYS A 55 -0.99 -6.69 -4.35
CA LYS A 55 -0.29 -7.17 -5.54
C LYS A 55 1.01 -7.84 -5.13
N ASN A 56 1.09 -9.14 -5.38
CA ASN A 56 2.36 -9.87 -5.28
C ASN A 56 3.18 -9.63 -6.56
N LYS A 57 4.51 -9.62 -6.44
CA LYS A 57 5.40 -9.42 -7.59
C LYS A 57 5.64 -10.71 -8.39
N GLU A 58 5.66 -11.86 -7.72
CA GLU A 58 5.86 -13.17 -8.34
C GLU A 58 4.59 -13.65 -9.06
N TYR A 59 3.44 -13.39 -8.46
CA TYR A 59 2.15 -13.84 -8.96
C TYR A 59 1.38 -12.66 -9.54
N LYS A 60 0.89 -12.79 -10.78
CA LYS A 60 -0.05 -11.81 -11.39
C LYS A 60 -1.42 -11.77 -10.71
N GLU A 61 -1.59 -12.51 -9.61
CA GLU A 61 -2.83 -12.59 -8.87
C GLU A 61 -2.90 -11.47 -7.81
N PHE A 62 -4.08 -10.87 -7.71
CA PHE A 62 -4.37 -9.84 -6.72
C PHE A 62 -5.19 -10.47 -5.60
N LEU A 63 -4.75 -10.29 -4.35
CA LEU A 63 -5.56 -10.64 -3.20
C LEU A 63 -6.48 -9.47 -2.85
N ASN A 64 -7.74 -9.79 -2.54
CA ASN A 64 -8.69 -8.80 -2.04
C ASN A 64 -8.16 -8.22 -0.73
N PHE A 65 -8.19 -6.90 -0.61
CA PHE A 65 -7.78 -6.18 0.59
C PHE A 65 -9.02 -5.63 1.28
N ILE A 66 -9.42 -6.24 2.40
CA ILE A 66 -10.68 -5.95 3.10
C ILE A 66 -10.48 -5.90 4.61
N TYR A 67 -11.40 -5.28 5.34
CA TYR A 67 -11.33 -5.15 6.80
C TYR A 67 -11.19 -6.50 7.53
N GLU A 68 -11.63 -7.61 6.95
CA GLU A 68 -11.62 -8.91 7.64
C GLU A 68 -10.27 -9.63 7.58
N ASN A 69 -9.32 -9.20 6.74
CA ASN A 69 -8.05 -9.91 6.54
C ASN A 69 -6.79 -9.14 6.97
N ASN A 70 -6.91 -7.92 7.49
CA ASN A 70 -5.78 -7.06 7.86
C ASN A 70 -5.13 -7.41 9.22
N ASN A 71 -5.77 -8.20 10.08
CA ASN A 71 -5.27 -8.49 11.44
C ASN A 71 -3.87 -9.14 11.48
N GLY A 72 -3.49 -9.86 10.42
CA GLY A 72 -2.17 -10.49 10.31
C GLY A 72 -1.17 -9.70 9.45
N MET A 73 -1.57 -8.57 8.90
CA MET A 73 -0.76 -7.77 8.00
C MET A 73 0.20 -6.87 8.77
N GLU A 74 1.42 -6.74 8.28
CA GLU A 74 2.44 -5.85 8.84
C GLU A 74 3.01 -4.98 7.73
N ILE A 75 2.98 -3.66 7.94
CA ILE A 75 3.71 -2.74 7.06
C ILE A 75 5.20 -2.90 7.33
N VAL A 76 5.95 -3.29 6.30
CA VAL A 76 7.42 -3.45 6.37
C VAL A 76 8.18 -2.36 5.61
N GLY A 77 7.50 -1.56 4.79
CA GLY A 77 8.08 -0.47 4.01
C GLY A 77 7.07 0.16 3.05
N ASN A 78 7.54 0.96 2.11
CA ASN A 78 6.76 1.46 0.96
C ASN A 78 7.64 1.52 -0.29
N ILE A 79 7.02 1.67 -1.47
CA ILE A 79 7.72 1.68 -2.75
C ILE A 79 8.66 2.87 -2.98
N TYR A 80 8.59 3.94 -2.17
CA TYR A 80 9.44 5.13 -2.31
C TYR A 80 10.71 5.05 -1.45
N GLN A 81 10.64 4.35 -0.32
CA GLN A 81 11.71 4.31 0.68
C GLN A 81 12.36 2.94 0.81
N ASN A 82 11.65 1.88 0.42
CA ASN A 82 12.04 0.49 0.64
C ASN A 82 11.78 -0.37 -0.59
N LEU A 83 12.07 0.16 -1.77
CA LEU A 83 11.82 -0.53 -3.03
C LEU A 83 12.55 -1.88 -3.08
N GLU A 84 13.71 -1.99 -2.42
CA GLU A 84 14.49 -3.22 -2.28
C GLU A 84 13.71 -4.36 -1.62
N LEU A 85 12.86 -4.06 -0.63
CA LEU A 85 12.02 -5.09 0.02
C LEU A 85 10.99 -5.68 -0.95
N TYR A 86 10.63 -4.91 -1.97
CA TYR A 86 9.76 -5.37 -3.03
C TYR A 86 10.57 -6.02 -4.17
N GLU A 87 11.81 -5.60 -4.44
CA GLU A 87 12.64 -6.09 -5.56
C GLU A 87 13.45 -7.36 -5.28
N GLU A 88 13.80 -7.64 -4.02
CA GLU A 88 14.63 -8.80 -3.65
C GLU A 88 13.87 -10.14 -3.59
N VAL A 89 12.55 -10.13 -3.80
CA VAL A 89 11.73 -11.35 -3.89
C VAL A 89 12.05 -12.05 -5.24
N ARG A 90 12.86 -13.11 -5.18
CA ARG A 90 13.42 -13.88 -6.31
C ARG A 90 12.95 -15.33 -6.30
#